data_AF-A0A353HA93-F1
#
_entry.id   AF-A0A353HA93-F1
#
_cell.length_a   1.000
_cell.length_b   1.000
_cell.length_c   1.000
_cell.angle_alpha   90.00
_cell.angle_beta   90.00
_cell.angle_gamma   90.00
#
_symmetry.space_group_name_H-M   'P 1'
#
loop_
_entity.id
_entity.type
_entity.pdbx_description
1 polymer ?
#
loop_
_entity_poly.entity_id
_entity_poly.type
_entity_poly.pdbx_seq_one_letter_code
_entity_poly.pdbx_strand_id
1 'polypeptide(L)' 'MTDFSLTKEQQDIIKAAREFAQGEFPDVAYEFDRNETFDQDLWRKTCELGFVGVYIDEKYGGAGYGFFGALPDYGGILIG' A
#
# COMPACT_ATOMS: atom_id res chain seq x y z
N MET A 1 7.72 29.65 -1.99
CA MET A 1 6.64 28.69 -1.69
C MET A 1 7.24 27.31 -1.89
N THR A 2 7.21 26.46 -0.88
CA THR A 2 7.68 25.06 -0.97
C THR A 2 6.60 24.24 -1.67
N ASP A 3 6.98 23.49 -2.71
CA ASP A 3 6.08 22.58 -3.41
C ASP A 3 5.89 21.30 -2.57
N PHE A 4 4.64 20.95 -2.27
CA PHE A 4 4.26 19.77 -1.50
C PHE A 4 3.68 18.66 -2.39
N SER A 5 3.77 18.84 -3.71
CA SER A 5 3.32 17.83 -4.68
C SER A 5 4.13 16.55 -4.55
N LEU A 6 3.46 15.40 -4.71
CA LEU A 6 4.13 14.11 -4.77
C LEU A 6 5.09 14.05 -5.97
N THR A 7 6.24 13.44 -5.75
CA THR A 7 7.18 13.12 -6.83
C THR A 7 6.54 12.12 -7.79
N LYS A 8 7.06 12.06 -9.03
CA LYS A 8 6.58 11.10 -10.03
C LYS A 8 6.69 9.65 -9.55
N GLU A 9 7.77 9.32 -8.84
CA GLU A 9 7.99 7.99 -8.28
C GLU A 9 6.93 7.62 -7.23
N GLN A 10 6.60 8.54 -6.32
CA GLN A 10 5.51 8.34 -5.36
C GLN A 10 4.16 8.17 -6.06
N GLN A 11 3.90 8.93 -7.13
CA GLN A 11 2.67 8.77 -7.92
C GLN A 11 2.59 7.40 -8.60
N ASP A 12 3.71 6.91 -9.14
CA ASP A 12 3.78 5.59 -9.79
C ASP A 12 3.55 4.45 -8.78
N ILE A 13 4.09 4.57 -7.56
CA ILE A 13 3.83 3.62 -6.46
C ILE A 13 2.36 3.61 -6.06
N ILE A 14 1.77 4.80 -5.90
CA ILE A 14 0.34 4.93 -5.57
C ILE A 14 -0.52 4.27 -6.65
N LYS A 15 -0.17 4.49 -7.91
CA LYS A 15 -0.89 3.89 -9.04
C LYS A 15 -0.80 2.36 -9.01
N ALA A 16 0.40 1.81 -8.83
CA ALA A 16 0.62 0.37 -8.78
C ALA A 16 -0.14 -0.28 -7.60
N ALA A 17 -0.09 0.33 -6.42
CA ALA A 17 -0.82 -0.15 -5.25
C ALA A 17 -2.34 -0.14 -5.47
N ARG A 18 -2.87 0.91 -6.11
CA ARG A 18 -4.29 1.01 -6.43
C ARG A 18 -4.72 -0.05 -7.45
N GLU A 19 -3.94 -0.28 -8.50
CA GLU A 19 -4.22 -1.30 -9.50
C GLU A 19 -4.21 -2.71 -8.89
N PHE A 20 -3.24 -3.01 -8.02
CA PHE A 20 -3.19 -4.25 -7.26
C PHE A 20 -4.40 -4.42 -6.34
N ALA A 21 -4.73 -3.38 -5.57
CA ALA A 21 -5.86 -3.41 -4.66
C ALA A 21 -7.18 -3.68 -5.40
N GLN A 22 -7.40 -3.02 -6.54
CA GLN A 22 -8.60 -3.20 -7.36
C GLN A 22 -8.68 -4.58 -8.05
N GLY A 23 -7.54 -5.21 -8.34
CA GLY A 23 -7.51 -6.53 -8.97
C GLY A 23 -7.75 -7.68 -7.98
N GLU A 24 -7.24 -7.55 -6.76
CA GLU A 24 -7.14 -8.69 -5.84
C GLU A 24 -8.14 -8.65 -4.68
N PHE A 25 -8.59 -7.46 -4.27
CA PHE A 25 -9.44 -7.33 -3.07
C PHE A 25 -10.95 -7.34 -3.32
N PRO A 26 -11.53 -6.74 -4.38
CA PRO A 26 -12.99 -6.60 -4.48
C PRO A 26 -13.76 -7.93 -4.43
N ASP A 27 -13.20 -8.99 -5.01
CA ASP A 27 -13.84 -10.30 -5.07
C ASP A 27 -13.85 -11.03 -3.72
N VAL A 28 -12.90 -10.72 -2.85
CA VAL A 28 -12.67 -11.45 -1.59
C VAL A 28 -12.92 -10.61 -0.33
N ALA A 29 -12.86 -9.29 -0.43
CA ALA A 29 -12.95 -8.37 0.70
C ALA A 29 -14.28 -8.50 1.45
N TYR A 30 -15.40 -8.66 0.72
CA TYR A 30 -16.71 -8.83 1.34
C TYR A 30 -16.80 -10.14 2.15
N GLU A 31 -16.26 -11.22 1.62
CA GLU A 31 -16.24 -12.52 2.30
C GLU A 31 -15.28 -12.51 3.50
N PHE A 32 -14.14 -11.85 3.39
CA PHE A 32 -13.18 -11.71 4.49
C PHE A 32 -13.75 -10.89 5.64
N ASP A 33 -14.39 -9.75 5.34
CA ASP A 33 -15.09 -8.92 6.34
C ASP A 33 -16.21 -9.71 7.03
N ARG A 34 -17.08 -10.36 6.24
CA ARG A 34 -18.22 -11.12 6.77
C ARG A 34 -17.82 -12.28 7.66
N ASN A 35 -16.75 -13.00 7.30
CA ASN A 35 -16.34 -14.21 7.99
C ASN A 35 -15.24 -13.95 9.03
N GLU A 36 -14.79 -12.69 9.20
CA GLU A 36 -13.64 -12.31 10.03
C GLU A 36 -12.39 -13.14 9.70
N THR A 37 -12.18 -13.39 8.40
CA THR A 37 -11.07 -14.22 7.90
C THR A 37 -10.05 -13.38 7.15
N PHE A 38 -8.82 -13.90 7.07
CA PHE A 38 -7.70 -13.22 6.46
C PHE A 38 -6.86 -14.19 5.65
N ASP A 39 -6.62 -13.86 4.38
CA ASP A 39 -5.77 -14.66 3.50
C ASP A 39 -4.30 -14.28 3.68
N GLN A 40 -3.56 -15.20 4.32
CA GLN A 40 -2.13 -15.06 4.57
C GLN A 40 -1.29 -15.07 3.29
N ASP A 41 -1.74 -15.70 2.22
CA ASP A 41 -1.01 -15.76 0.96
C ASP A 41 -1.21 -14.46 0.17
N LEU A 42 -2.42 -13.90 0.18
CA LEU A 42 -2.68 -12.55 -0.33
C LEU A 42 -1.86 -11.48 0.42
N TRP A 43 -1.78 -11.62 1.75
CA TRP A 43 -0.95 -10.74 2.57
C TRP A 43 0.53 -10.84 2.21
N ARG A 44 1.06 -12.07 2.09
CA ARG A 44 2.45 -12.30 1.70
C ARG A 44 2.77 -11.69 0.34
N LYS A 45 1.87 -11.86 -0.64
CA LYS A 45 1.98 -11.23 -1.96
C LYS A 45 2.04 -9.70 -1.86
N THR A 46 1.21 -9.11 -1.00
CA THR A 46 1.19 -7.66 -0.76
C THR A 46 2.51 -7.17 -0.14
N CYS A 47 3.09 -7.93 0.79
CA CYS A 47 4.40 -7.65 1.38
C CYS A 47 5.54 -7.78 0.36
N GLU A 48 5.54 -8.82 -0.47
CA GLU A 48 6.54 -9.05 -1.52
C GLU A 48 6.55 -7.94 -2.58
N LEU A 49 5.39 -7.33 -2.83
CA LEU A 49 5.26 -6.16 -3.72
C LEU A 49 5.73 -4.85 -3.07
N GLY A 50 6.09 -4.84 -1.79
CA GLY A 50 6.64 -3.67 -1.09
C GLY A 50 5.58 -2.62 -0.71
N PHE A 51 4.29 -2.97 -0.75
CA PHE A 51 3.21 -2.07 -0.36
C PHE A 51 3.02 -1.99 1.16
N VAL A 52 3.60 -2.92 1.90
CA VAL A 52 3.59 -2.95 3.37
C VAL A 52 4.91 -2.37 3.90
N GLY A 53 4.82 -1.49 4.89
CA GLY A 53 6.03 -0.90 5.50
C GLY A 53 6.79 0.06 4.57
N VAL A 54 6.09 0.72 3.64
CA VAL A 54 6.70 1.63 2.64
C VAL A 54 7.52 2.78 3.25
N TYR A 55 7.23 3.15 4.51
CA TYR A 55 7.94 4.17 5.27
C TYR A 55 9.11 3.63 6.10
N ILE A 56 9.27 2.31 6.19
CA ILE A 56 10.37 1.66 6.89
C ILE A 56 11.65 1.83 6.05
N ASP A 57 12.78 2.05 6.71
CA ASP A 57 14.08 2.19 6.06
C ASP A 57 14.47 0.91 5.29
N GLU A 58 15.12 1.07 4.14
CA GLU A 58 15.60 -0.03 3.31
C GLU A 58 16.48 -1.02 4.09
N LYS A 59 17.26 -0.56 5.08
CA LYS A 59 18.09 -1.45 5.92
C LYS A 59 17.29 -2.47 6.73
N TYR A 60 15.99 -2.23 6.89
CA TYR A 60 15.05 -3.12 7.58
C TYR A 60 14.04 -3.77 6.62
N GLY A 61 14.25 -3.65 5.30
CA GLY A 61 13.40 -4.25 4.27
C GLY A 61 12.17 -3.41 3.88
N GLY A 62 12.14 -2.12 4.22
CA GLY A 62 11.12 -1.19 3.73
C GLY A 62 11.56 -0.42 2.49
N ALA A 63 10.75 0.54 2.06
CA ALA A 63 10.97 1.31 0.83
C ALA A 63 11.46 2.76 1.06
N GLY A 64 11.61 3.20 2.32
CA GLY A 64 12.28 4.46 2.65
C GLY A 64 11.53 5.76 2.31
N TYR A 65 10.27 5.72 1.86
CA TYR A 65 9.56 6.92 1.36
C TYR A 65 9.05 7.90 2.43
N GLY A 66 9.24 7.59 3.72
CA GLY A 66 8.76 8.39 4.84
C GLY A 66 7.22 8.39 4.99
N PHE A 67 6.73 8.84 6.15
CA PHE A 67 5.30 8.72 6.50
C PHE A 67 4.36 9.48 5.55
N PHE A 68 4.75 10.66 5.08
CA PHE A 68 3.93 11.47 4.16
C PHE A 68 3.98 10.98 2.70
N GLY A 69 5.05 10.28 2.29
CA GLY A 69 5.06 9.60 0.99
C GLY A 69 4.13 8.37 0.96
N ALA A 70 3.83 7.80 2.12
CA ALA A 70 2.97 6.63 2.29
C ALA A 70 1.46 6.95 2.30
N LEU A 71 1.08 8.20 2.59
CA LEU A 71 -0.31 8.61 2.78
C LEU A 71 -0.66 9.74 1.82
N PRO A 72 -1.32 9.45 0.67
CA PRO A 72 -1.95 10.51 -0.09
C PRO A 72 -3.09 11.12 0.75
N ASP A 73 -3.18 12.44 0.73
CA ASP A 73 -4.20 13.23 1.42
C ASP A 73 -5.60 12.58 1.29
N TYR A 74 -6.17 12.19 2.44
CA TYR A 74 -7.53 11.67 2.62
C TYR A 74 -7.93 10.38 1.88
N GLY A 75 -7.01 9.45 1.61
CA GLY A 75 -7.43 8.16 1.03
C GLY A 75 -6.33 7.12 0.77
N GLY A 76 -5.68 6.66 1.84
CA GLY A 76 -5.16 5.29 2.05
C GLY A 76 -4.27 4.62 1.00
N ILE A 77 -3.03 4.31 1.41
CA ILE A 77 -2.32 3.04 1.11
C ILE A 77 -1.75 2.50 2.43
N LEU A 78 -2.63 2.36 3.44
CA LEU A 78 -2.34 1.49 4.56
C LEU A 78 -3.28 0.31 4.38
N ILE A 79 -2.76 -0.76 3.78
CA ILE A 79 -3.36 -2.07 3.92
C ILE A 79 -2.82 -2.58 5.27
N GLY A 80 -3.61 -2.37 6.31
CA GLY A 80 -3.32 -2.76 7.69
C GLY A 80 -4.61 -3.10 8.40
#